data_AF-A0A117MBV2-F1
#
_entry.id   AF-A0A117MBV2-F1
#
_cell.length_a   1.000
_cell.length_b   1.000
_cell.length_c   1.000
_cell.angle_alpha   90.00
_cell.angle_beta   90.00
_cell.angle_gamma   90.00
#
_symmetry.space_group_name_H-M   'P 1'
#
loop_
_entity.id
_entity.type
_entity.pdbx_description
1 polymer ?
#
loop_
_entity_poly.entity_id
_entity_poly.type
_entity_poly.pdbx_seq_one_letter_code
_entity_poly.pdbx_strand_id
1 'polypeptide(L)'
;MTETSFTKGRHEALRPDYRSGICCVCGHFLSNHLKDGDGWRCNERGLDGRQCECTLRPILTGTEREKEFYDLGWRMNASEREFWEFKKRFRDSYRRW
;
A
#
# COMPACT_ATOMS: atom_id res chain seq x y z
N MET A 1 -39.44 23.40 -1.71
CA MET A 1 -38.62 22.84 -0.61
C MET A 1 -37.47 22.11 -1.27
N THR A 2 -36.25 22.57 -1.01
CA THR A 2 -35.00 22.06 -1.59
C THR A 2 -34.59 20.78 -0.87
N GLU A 3 -34.76 19.63 -1.51
CA GLU A 3 -34.20 18.37 -1.03
C GLU A 3 -32.80 18.19 -1.61
N THR A 4 -31.86 18.85 -0.94
CA THR A 4 -30.45 18.52 -1.01
C THR A 4 -30.22 17.18 -0.31
N SER A 5 -29.26 16.41 -0.83
CA SER A 5 -28.50 15.36 -0.14
C SER A 5 -29.02 13.94 -0.29
N PHE A 6 -28.38 13.18 -1.18
CA PHE A 6 -27.82 11.86 -0.83
C PHE A 6 -26.86 11.39 -1.93
N THR A 7 -25.78 12.13 -2.19
CA THR A 7 -24.56 11.49 -2.69
C THR A 7 -23.84 10.85 -1.50
N LYS A 8 -24.46 9.81 -0.93
CA LYS A 8 -23.77 8.89 -0.02
C LYS A 8 -22.60 8.34 -0.81
N GLY A 9 -21.39 8.72 -0.41
CA GLY A 9 -20.15 8.43 -1.10
C GLY A 9 -20.08 6.92 -1.36
N ARG A 10 -20.07 6.55 -2.64
CA ARG A 10 -19.89 5.19 -3.14
C ARG A 10 -18.50 4.58 -2.80
N HIS A 11 -17.78 5.19 -1.87
CA HIS A 11 -16.40 4.91 -1.51
C HIS A 11 -16.25 4.41 -0.06
N GLU A 12 -17.29 4.44 0.78
CA GLU A 12 -17.23 3.81 2.13
C GLU A 12 -17.46 2.29 2.08
N ALA A 13 -18.05 1.77 1.00
CA ALA A 13 -18.31 0.34 0.80
C ALA A 13 -17.14 -0.45 0.17
N LEU A 14 -15.99 0.20 -0.09
CA LEU A 14 -14.78 -0.41 -0.66
C LEU A 14 -13.60 -0.35 0.32
N ARG A 15 -13.82 -0.75 1.58
CA ARG A 15 -12.70 -1.15 2.44
C ARG A 15 -12.57 -2.67 2.44
N PRO A 16 -12.03 -3.32 1.39
CA PRO A 16 -11.36 -4.58 1.63
C PRO A 16 -10.13 -4.23 2.49
N ASP A 17 -9.78 -5.04 3.47
CA ASP A 17 -8.52 -4.90 4.20
C ASP A 17 -7.39 -4.65 3.19
N TYR A 18 -6.87 -3.43 3.13
CA TYR A 18 -5.82 -3.06 2.18
C TYR A 18 -4.50 -3.78 2.46
N ARG A 19 -4.45 -4.56 3.54
CA ARG A 19 -3.32 -5.39 3.90
C ARG A 19 -3.44 -6.71 3.15
N SER A 20 -2.76 -6.76 2.02
CA SER A 20 -2.60 -8.00 1.25
C SER A 20 -1.76 -9.04 1.98
N GLY A 21 -0.93 -8.61 2.94
CA GLY A 21 0.13 -9.41 3.53
C GLY A 21 1.24 -9.75 2.54
N ILE A 22 1.25 -9.17 1.34
CA ILE A 22 2.18 -9.47 0.25
C ILE A 22 3.27 -8.41 0.21
N CYS A 23 4.52 -8.83 0.13
CA CYS A 23 5.65 -7.94 -0.02
C CYS A 23 5.67 -7.33 -1.43
N CYS A 24 5.64 -6.00 -1.51
CA CYS A 24 5.68 -5.27 -2.78
C CYS A 24 7.01 -5.39 -3.54
N VAL A 25 8.06 -5.96 -2.92
CA VAL A 25 9.38 -6.13 -3.53
C VAL A 25 9.53 -7.49 -4.21
N CYS A 26 9.10 -8.57 -3.55
CA CYS A 26 9.32 -9.94 -4.04
C CYS A 26 8.04 -10.73 -4.33
N GLY A 27 6.86 -10.22 -3.95
CA GLY A 27 5.58 -10.92 -4.12
C GLY A 27 5.32 -12.06 -3.14
N HIS A 28 6.26 -12.39 -2.25
CA HIS A 28 6.04 -13.38 -1.18
C HIS A 28 5.32 -12.76 0.01
N PHE A 29 4.78 -13.61 0.89
CA PHE A 29 4.13 -13.13 2.11
C PHE A 29 5.12 -12.35 3.01
N LEU A 30 4.66 -11.21 3.53
CA LEU A 30 5.37 -10.42 4.55
C LEU A 30 5.62 -11.24 5.81
N SER A 31 4.79 -12.23 6.13
CA SER A 31 5.06 -13.18 7.22
C SER A 31 6.41 -13.88 7.08
N ASN A 32 6.84 -14.15 5.84
CA ASN A 32 8.07 -14.89 5.55
C ASN A 32 9.32 -14.00 5.62
N HIS A 33 9.13 -12.70 5.86
CA HIS A 33 10.19 -11.75 6.14
C HIS A 33 10.45 -11.71 7.63
N LEU A 34 11.50 -12.41 8.05
CA LEU A 34 11.93 -12.52 9.44
C LEU A 34 12.99 -11.45 9.73
N LYS A 35 13.04 -11.00 10.99
CA LYS A 35 14.04 -10.02 11.41
C LYS A 35 15.44 -10.60 11.21
N ASP A 36 16.28 -9.89 10.46
CA ASP A 36 17.67 -10.27 10.18
C ASP A 36 18.54 -9.01 10.29
N GLY A 37 19.34 -8.93 11.35
CA GLY A 37 20.12 -7.74 11.68
C GLY A 37 19.27 -6.47 11.79
N ASP A 38 19.61 -5.48 10.98
CA ASP A 38 18.90 -4.20 10.93
C ASP A 38 17.61 -4.23 10.10
N GLY A 39 17.37 -5.26 9.30
CA GLY A 39 16.23 -5.34 8.38
C GLY A 39 15.32 -6.55 8.61
N TRP A 40 14.58 -6.92 7.57
CA TRP A 40 13.87 -8.20 7.47
C TRP A 40 14.24 -8.88 6.15
N ARG A 41 14.59 -10.16 6.21
CA ARG A 41 14.95 -10.96 5.04
C ARG A 41 13.88 -12.01 4.77
N CYS A 42 13.54 -12.19 3.51
CA CYS A 42 12.60 -13.23 3.10
C CYS A 42 13.24 -14.62 3.23
N ASN A 43 12.52 -15.58 3.81
CA ASN A 43 12.95 -16.98 3.92
C ASN A 43 12.25 -17.91 2.94
N GLU A 44 11.44 -17.37 2.02
CA GLU A 44 10.82 -18.18 0.96
C GLU A 44 11.91 -18.78 0.05
N ARG A 45 11.68 -20.02 -0.36
CA ARG A 45 12.56 -20.74 -1.29
C ARG A 45 11.81 -21.08 -2.56
N GLY A 46 12.45 -20.87 -3.70
CA GLY A 46 11.94 -21.30 -4.98
C GLY A 46 11.95 -22.82 -5.14
N LEU A 47 11.35 -23.31 -6.22
CA LEU A 47 11.38 -24.74 -6.59
C LEU A 47 12.81 -25.26 -6.85
N ASP A 48 13.73 -24.35 -7.15
CA ASP A 48 15.16 -24.60 -7.32
C ASP A 48 15.93 -24.69 -5.98
N GLY A 49 15.22 -24.55 -4.85
CA GLY A 49 15.78 -24.55 -3.50
C GLY A 49 16.53 -23.27 -3.11
N ARG A 50 16.61 -22.28 -4.01
CA ARG A 50 17.28 -21.01 -3.74
C ARG A 50 16.37 -20.09 -2.93
N GLN A 51 16.98 -19.38 -1.98
CA GLN A 51 16.27 -18.44 -1.12
C GLN A 51 16.08 -17.10 -1.82
N CYS A 52 14.93 -16.47 -1.58
CA CYS A 52 14.68 -15.10 -2.02
C CYS A 52 15.66 -14.10 -1.38
N GLU A 53 16.25 -13.22 -2.18
CA GLU A 53 17.32 -12.30 -1.74
C GLU A 53 16.81 -10.95 -1.21
N CYS A 54 15.48 -10.71 -1.22
CA CYS A 54 14.95 -9.41 -0.84
C CYS A 54 15.19 -9.12 0.65
N THR A 55 15.60 -7.88 0.94
CA THR A 55 15.85 -7.37 2.28
C THR A 55 15.10 -6.06 2.48
N LEU A 56 14.20 -6.03 3.46
CA LEU A 56 13.38 -4.88 3.81
C LEU A 56 14.08 -4.07 4.91
N ARG A 57 14.29 -2.79 4.67
CA ARG A 57 15.01 -1.91 5.61
C ARG A 57 14.01 -1.12 6.44
N PRO A 58 14.29 -0.81 7.71
CA PRO A 58 13.45 0.09 8.48
C PRO A 58 13.46 1.46 7.82
N ILE A 59 12.30 2.08 7.70
CA ILE A 59 12.19 3.45 7.19
C ILE A 59 12.12 4.41 8.39
N LEU A 60 12.93 5.47 8.33
CA LEU A 60 13.16 6.42 9.42
C LEU A 60 12.07 7.51 9.55
N THR A 61 10.80 7.20 9.25
CA THR A 61 9.73 8.21 9.21
C THR A 61 9.13 8.55 10.58
N GLY A 62 9.73 8.11 11.68
CA GLY A 62 9.33 8.49 13.06
C GLY A 62 7.97 7.93 13.52
N THR A 63 7.14 7.48 12.59
CA THR A 63 5.90 6.74 12.81
C THR A 63 5.86 5.61 11.77
N GLU A 64 5.32 4.45 12.18
CA GLU A 64 5.29 3.17 11.43
C GLU A 64 6.56 2.31 11.53
N ARG A 65 6.81 1.86 12.75
CA ARG A 65 7.51 0.60 13.00
C ARG A 65 6.63 -0.51 12.41
N GLU A 66 6.98 -1.07 11.26
CA GLU A 66 6.81 -2.49 10.92
C GLU A 66 7.10 -2.76 9.43
N LYS A 67 7.40 -4.03 9.12
CA LYS A 67 7.53 -4.54 7.75
C LYS A 67 6.27 -4.30 6.88
N GLU A 68 5.15 -3.92 7.50
CA GLU A 68 3.87 -3.60 6.87
C GLU A 68 3.93 -2.43 5.89
N PHE A 69 4.90 -1.52 6.00
CA PHE A 69 5.13 -0.50 4.97
C PHE A 69 5.31 -1.11 3.57
N TYR A 70 5.86 -2.33 3.53
CA TYR A 70 6.11 -3.06 2.30
C TYR A 70 4.90 -3.88 1.83
N ASP A 71 3.71 -3.68 2.42
CA ASP A 71 2.48 -4.32 1.96
C ASP A 71 2.05 -3.78 0.60
N LEU A 72 1.95 -4.67 -0.38
CA LEU A 72 1.59 -4.34 -1.75
C LEU A 72 0.22 -3.68 -1.85
N GLY A 73 -0.79 -4.22 -1.16
CA GLY A 73 -2.14 -3.69 -1.15
C GLY A 73 -2.20 -2.27 -0.58
N TRP A 74 -1.44 -2.01 0.49
CA TRP A 74 -1.32 -0.67 1.06
C TRP A 74 -0.68 0.30 0.06
N ARG A 75 0.42 -0.12 -0.59
CA ARG A 75 1.15 0.71 -1.57
C ARG A 75 0.30 1.03 -2.80
N MET A 76 -0.46 0.06 -3.31
CA MET A 76 -1.37 0.26 -4.44
C MET A 76 -2.47 1.26 -4.09
N ASN A 77 -3.11 1.14 -2.92
CA ASN A 77 -4.11 2.10 -2.47
C ASN A 77 -3.53 3.51 -2.30
N ALA A 78 -2.35 3.63 -1.65
CA ALA A 78 -1.68 4.92 -1.49
C ALA A 78 -1.47 5.60 -2.86
N SER A 79 -1.00 4.85 -3.87
CA SER A 79 -0.84 5.36 -5.23
C SER A 79 -2.17 5.73 -5.91
N GLU A 80 -3.23 4.95 -5.74
CA GLU A 80 -4.56 5.27 -6.27
C GLU A 80 -5.10 6.57 -5.67
N ARG A 81 -4.91 6.77 -4.36
CA ARG A 81 -5.31 7.99 -3.65
C ARG A 81 -4.53 9.20 -4.16
N GLU A 82 -3.20 9.11 -4.27
CA GLU A 82 -2.36 10.18 -4.81
C GLU A 82 -2.78 10.55 -6.24
N PHE A 83 -3.04 9.56 -7.09
CA PHE A 83 -3.50 9.77 -8.45
C PHE A 83 -4.88 10.42 -8.52
N TRP A 84 -5.80 10.03 -7.63
CA TRP A 84 -7.11 10.66 -7.54
C TRP A 84 -7.02 12.11 -7.05
N GLU A 85 -6.21 12.38 -6.02
CA GLU A 85 -5.96 13.73 -5.51
C GLU A 85 -5.34 14.62 -6.60
N PHE A 86 -4.39 14.09 -7.37
CA PHE A 86 -3.83 14.73 -8.55
C PHE A 86 -4.94 15.05 -9.57
N LYS A 87 -5.71 14.04 -10.03
CA LYS A 87 -6.79 14.24 -11.01
C LYS A 87 -7.83 15.27 -10.54
N LYS A 88 -8.22 15.25 -9.27
CA LYS A 88 -9.14 16.23 -8.68
C LYS A 88 -8.59 17.64 -8.80
N ARG A 89 -7.32 17.84 -8.44
CA ARG A 89 -6.63 19.14 -8.54
C ARG A 89 -6.63 19.69 -9.96
N PHE A 90 -6.34 18.85 -10.95
CA PHE A 90 -6.34 19.25 -12.36
C PHE A 90 -7.74 19.54 -12.92
N ARG A 91 -8.75 18.74 -12.55
CA ARG A 91 -10.14 18.98 -12.96
C ARG A 91 -10.66 20.32 -12.41
N ASP A 92 -10.32 20.64 -11.17
CA ASP A 92 -10.74 21.90 -10.55
C ASP A 92 -9.99 23.11 -11.13
N SER A 93 -8.80 22.92 -11.74
CA SER A 93 -8.10 23.95 -12.52
C SER A 93 -8.81 24.32 -13.84
N TYR A 94 -9.49 23.38 -14.50
CA TYR A 94 -10.23 23.63 -15.75
C TYR A 94 -11.60 24.29 -15.53
N ARG A 95 -12.22 24.10 -14.36
CA ARG A 95 -13.51 24.72 -13.99
C ARG A 95 -13.41 26.21 -13.62
N ARG A 96 -12.20 26.76 -13.60
CA ARG A 96 -11.91 28.15 -13.22
C ARG A 96 -11.76 29.10 -14.40
N TRP A 97 -11.97 28.60 -15.62
CA TRP A 97 -12.02 29.36 -16.87
C TRP A 97 -13.42 29.27 -17.47
#